data_AF-A0A957NJ40-F1
#
_entry.id   AF-A0A957NJ40-F1
#
_cell.length_a   1.000
_cell.length_b   1.000
_cell.length_c   1.000
_cell.angle_alpha   90.00
_cell.angle_beta   90.00
_cell.angle_gamma   90.00
#
_symmetry.space_group_name_H-M   'P 1'
#
loop_
_entity.id
_entity.type
_entity.pdbx_description
1 polymer ?
#
loop_
_entity_poly.entity_id
_entity_poly.type
_entity_poly.pdbx_seq_one_letter_code
_entity_poly.pdbx_strand_id
1 'polypeptide(L)'
;MSFPVIALLVLLVLLFLGASYWIADLLLYARRQPVINTPADYDMAYEEISFASQDGLLLKGWWIPSCQSESAYQQGQTIIMLHPHFGNR
;
A
#
# COMPACT_ATOMS: atom_id res chain seq x y z
N MET A 1 -32.72 33.90 -11.87
CA MET A 1 -31.73 33.42 -12.86
C MET A 1 -32.47 32.63 -13.93
N SER A 2 -32.08 32.72 -15.20
CA SER A 2 -32.73 31.95 -16.26
C SER A 2 -32.43 30.44 -16.11
N PHE A 3 -33.38 29.59 -16.51
CA PHE A 3 -33.22 28.13 -16.54
C PHE A 3 -31.84 27.64 -17.07
N PRO A 4 -31.30 28.16 -18.20
CA PRO A 4 -29.98 27.73 -18.68
C PRO A 4 -28.83 28.02 -17.71
N VAL A 5 -28.91 29.12 -16.93
CA VAL A 5 -27.89 29.45 -15.94
C VAL A 5 -27.94 28.45 -14.78
N ILE A 6 -29.13 28.08 -14.32
CA ILE A 6 -29.30 27.07 -13.27
C ILE A 6 -28.78 25.71 -13.75
N ALA A 7 -29.14 25.29 -14.97
CA ALA A 7 -28.68 24.03 -15.54
C ALA A 7 -27.13 23.99 -15.68
N LEU A 8 -26.51 25.09 -16.12
CA LEU A 8 -25.06 25.20 -16.20
C LEU A 8 -24.40 25.09 -14.82
N LEU A 9 -24.92 25.78 -13.81
CA LEU A 9 -24.39 25.71 -12.44
C LEU A 9 -24.49 24.29 -11.88
N VAL A 10 -25.62 23.61 -12.08
CA VAL A 10 -25.80 22.21 -11.66
C VAL A 10 -24.77 21.31 -12.36
N LEU A 11 -24.57 21.47 -13.67
CA LEU A 11 -23.57 20.70 -14.41
C LEU A 11 -22.15 20.91 -13.87
N LEU A 12 -21.76 22.16 -13.60
CA LEU A 12 -20.44 22.48 -13.04
C LEU A 12 -20.23 21.86 -11.66
N VAL A 13 -21.26 21.89 -10.80
CA VAL A 13 -21.21 21.24 -9.48
C VAL A 13 -21.04 19.74 -9.62
N LEU A 14 -21.80 19.09 -10.52
CA LEU A 14 -21.67 17.65 -10.75
C LEU A 14 -20.29 17.27 -11.28
N LEU A 15 -19.74 18.05 -12.21
CA LEU A 15 -18.38 17.84 -12.73
C LEU A 15 -17.32 18.00 -11.64
N PHE A 16 -17.45 19.01 -10.80
CA PHE A 16 -16.54 19.24 -9.68
C PHE A 16 -16.57 18.08 -8.67
N LEU A 17 -17.77 17.62 -8.27
CA LEU A 17 -17.93 16.49 -7.37
C LEU A 17 -17.39 15.20 -7.98
N GLY A 18 -17.66 14.94 -9.26
CA GLY A 18 -17.13 13.78 -9.98
C GLY A 18 -15.61 13.77 -10.05
N ALA A 19 -14.99 14.89 -10.42
CA ALA A 19 -13.54 15.04 -10.44
C ALA A 19 -12.93 14.87 -9.04
N SER A 20 -13.55 15.44 -8.01
CA SER A 20 -13.10 15.33 -6.61
C SER A 20 -13.14 13.89 -6.13
N TYR A 21 -14.22 13.16 -6.41
CA TYR A 21 -14.35 11.75 -6.07
C TYR A 21 -13.30 10.91 -6.81
N TRP A 22 -13.10 11.15 -8.11
CA TRP A 22 -12.12 10.42 -8.90
C TRP A 22 -10.68 10.61 -8.40
N ILE A 23 -10.31 11.85 -8.03
CA ILE A 23 -9.01 12.14 -7.44
C ILE A 23 -8.87 11.47 -6.05
N ALA A 24 -9.92 11.51 -5.23
CA ALA A 24 -9.90 10.86 -3.93
C ALA A 24 -9.71 9.34 -4.05
N ASP A 25 -10.41 8.69 -4.97
CA ASP A 25 -10.26 7.26 -5.23
C ASP A 25 -8.83 6.90 -5.64
N LEU A 26 -8.26 7.68 -6.58
CA LEU A 26 -6.89 7.52 -7.05
C LEU A 26 -5.84 7.64 -5.94
N LEU A 27 -6.07 8.52 -4.96
CA LEU A 27 -5.11 8.78 -3.87
C LEU A 27 -5.30 7.86 -2.66
N LEU A 28 -6.53 7.42 -2.38
CA LEU A 28 -6.83 6.59 -1.21
C LEU A 28 -6.66 5.10 -1.49
N TYR A 29 -6.97 4.66 -2.71
CA TYR A 29 -6.98 3.24 -3.07
C TYR A 29 -5.87 2.89 -4.05
N ALA A 30 -4.72 2.49 -3.49
CA ALA A 30 -3.65 1.87 -4.28
C ALA A 30 -4.14 0.57 -4.91
N ARG A 31 -3.93 0.40 -6.22
CA ARG A 31 -4.19 -0.87 -6.91
C ARG A 31 -3.15 -1.90 -6.46
N ARG A 32 -3.60 -3.10 -6.11
CA ARG A 32 -2.71 -4.22 -5.78
C ARG A 32 -1.86 -4.59 -6.99
N GLN A 33 -0.57 -4.78 -6.74
CA GLN A 33 0.39 -5.19 -7.75
C GLN A 33 0.84 -6.63 -7.43
N PRO A 34 0.94 -7.51 -8.44
CA PRO A 34 1.38 -8.87 -8.19
C PRO A 34 2.82 -8.87 -7.67
N VAL A 35 3.08 -9.76 -6.70
CA VAL A 35 4.44 -10.04 -6.26
C VAL A 35 5.10 -10.92 -7.31
N ILE A 36 5.99 -10.32 -8.11
CA ILE A 36 6.66 -11.00 -9.24
C ILE A 36 8.06 -11.51 -8.88
N ASN A 37 8.66 -10.98 -7.82
CA ASN A 37 9.95 -11.41 -7.30
C ASN A 37 9.82 -11.69 -5.81
N THR A 38 10.68 -12.55 -5.29
CA THR A 38 10.83 -12.92 -3.88
C THR A 38 12.29 -12.71 -3.45
N PRO A 39 12.59 -12.74 -2.14
CA PRO A 39 13.99 -12.66 -1.69
C PRO A 39 14.85 -13.82 -2.20
N ALA A 40 14.26 -15.00 -2.48
CA ALA A 40 14.99 -16.13 -3.05
C ALA A 40 15.55 -15.85 -4.45
N ASP A 41 14.93 -14.97 -5.25
CA ASP A 41 15.46 -14.55 -6.56
C ASP A 41 16.79 -13.77 -6.44
N TYR A 42 17.17 -13.40 -5.20
CA TYR A 42 18.41 -12.72 -4.84
C TYR A 42 19.27 -13.56 -3.89
N ASP A 43 19.07 -14.89 -3.84
CA ASP A 43 19.79 -15.83 -2.97
C ASP A 43 19.66 -15.52 -1.46
N MET A 44 18.56 -14.89 -1.05
CA MET A 44 18.29 -14.58 0.37
C MET A 44 17.35 -15.63 0.99
N ALA A 45 17.73 -16.15 2.15
CA ALA A 45 16.82 -16.92 3.00
C ALA A 45 15.71 -16.01 3.52
N TYR A 46 14.46 -16.48 3.49
CA TYR A 46 13.33 -15.73 4.01
C TYR A 46 12.22 -16.66 4.50
N GLU A 47 11.36 -16.12 5.35
CA GLU A 47 10.12 -16.75 5.82
C GLU A 47 8.93 -15.88 5.46
N GLU A 48 7.86 -16.49 4.95
CA GLU A 48 6.58 -15.80 4.79
C GLU A 48 5.90 -15.63 6.14
N ILE A 49 5.61 -14.39 6.51
CA ILE A 49 4.94 -14.06 7.77
C ILE A 49 3.58 -13.41 7.50
N SER A 50 2.66 -13.61 8.44
CA SER A 50 1.34 -12.97 8.42
C SER A 50 0.94 -12.60 9.84
N PHE A 51 0.51 -11.36 10.05
CA PHE A 51 0.04 -10.88 11.35
C PHE A 51 -1.07 -9.85 11.18
N ALA A 52 -1.97 -9.78 12.17
CA ALA A 52 -3.03 -8.78 12.18
C ALA A 52 -2.49 -7.43 12.69
N SER A 53 -2.85 -6.35 12.01
CA SER A 53 -2.72 -5.00 12.55
C SER A 53 -3.73 -4.78 13.69
N GLN A 54 -3.63 -3.63 14.36
CA GLN A 54 -4.51 -3.28 15.48
C GLN A 54 -5.99 -3.22 15.09
N ASP A 55 -6.30 -2.86 13.85
CA ASP A 55 -7.66 -2.83 13.28
C ASP A 55 -8.08 -4.15 12.62
N GLY A 56 -7.25 -5.21 12.74
CA GLY A 56 -7.57 -6.55 12.25
C GLY A 56 -7.25 -6.81 10.78
N LEU A 57 -6.60 -5.86 10.08
CA LEU A 57 -6.11 -6.09 8.72
C LEU A 57 -4.96 -7.10 8.76
N LEU A 58 -5.10 -8.20 8.01
CA LEU A 58 -4.04 -9.20 7.88
C LEU A 58 -2.93 -8.68 6.97
N LEU A 59 -1.80 -8.30 7.55
CA LEU A 59 -0.59 -7.89 6.86
C LEU A 59 0.26 -9.12 6.55
N LYS A 60 0.83 -9.15 5.34
CA LYS A 60 1.74 -10.20 4.86
C LYS A 60 3.07 -9.59 4.47
N GLY A 61 4.15 -10.33 4.68
CA GLY A 61 5.49 -9.89 4.30
C GLY A 61 6.50 -11.01 4.42
N TRP A 62 7.77 -10.65 4.28
CA TRP A 62 8.90 -11.55 4.43
C TRP A 62 9.74 -11.18 5.64
N TRP A 63 10.05 -12.17 6.47
CA TRP A 63 11.11 -12.08 7.45
C TRP A 63 12.41 -12.58 6.82
N ILE A 64 13.44 -11.74 6.79
CA ILE A 64 14.75 -12.09 6.26
C ILE A 64 15.72 -12.14 7.44
N PRO A 65 16.09 -13.33 7.95
CA PRO A 65 17.00 -13.44 9.08
C PRO A 65 18.41 -12.97 8.70
N SER A 66 19.12 -12.36 9.66
CA SER A 66 20.52 -12.00 9.44
C SER A 66 21.40 -13.26 9.32
N CYS A 67 22.37 -13.26 8.40
CA CYS A 67 23.30 -14.37 8.22
C CYS A 67 24.29 -14.62 9.39
N GLN A 68 24.19 -13.92 10.52
CA GLN A 68 25.12 -14.14 11.65
C GLN A 68 24.65 -15.30 12.53
N SER A 69 25.60 -16.22 12.76
CA SER A 69 25.63 -17.33 13.74
C SER A 69 24.62 -17.22 14.89
N GLU A 70 24.04 -18.35 15.31
CA GLU A 70 23.03 -18.53 16.37
C GLU A 70 23.21 -17.65 17.63
N SER A 71 24.43 -17.22 17.96
CA SER A 71 24.71 -16.28 19.05
C SER A 71 24.32 -14.80 18.80
N ALA A 72 24.04 -14.40 17.56
CA ALA A 72 23.65 -13.04 17.17
C ALA A 72 22.14 -12.79 17.20
N TYR A 73 21.31 -13.84 17.31
CA TYR A 73 19.86 -13.70 17.50
C TYR A 73 19.49 -12.86 18.74
N GLN A 74 20.40 -12.73 19.71
CA GLN A 74 20.19 -11.94 20.93
C GLN A 74 20.60 -10.46 20.79
N GLN A 75 21.25 -10.05 19.69
CA GLN A 75 21.71 -8.66 19.47
C GLN A 75 21.43 -8.12 18.05
N GLY A 76 20.64 -8.83 17.24
CA GLY A 76 20.33 -8.43 15.87
C GLY A 76 19.43 -7.20 15.81
N GLN A 77 19.90 -6.13 15.17
CA GLN A 77 19.05 -5.00 14.80
C GLN A 77 18.10 -5.43 13.68
N THR A 78 16.81 -5.10 13.82
CA THR A 78 15.81 -5.34 12.77
C THR A 78 15.50 -4.04 12.05
N ILE A 79 15.51 -4.09 10.71
CA ILE A 79 15.06 -2.98 9.87
C ILE A 79 13.70 -3.34 9.31
N ILE A 80 12.71 -2.47 9.49
CA ILE A 80 11.41 -2.58 8.84
C ILE A 80 11.44 -1.71 7.58
N MET A 81 11.44 -2.35 6.41
CA MET A 81 11.37 -1.65 5.14
C MET A 81 9.90 -1.43 4.76
N LEU A 82 9.52 -0.16 4.58
CA LEU A 82 8.18 0.24 4.17
C LEU A 82 8.23 0.81 2.75
N HIS A 83 7.24 0.47 1.93
CA HIS A 83 7.11 1.00 0.58
C HIS A 83 6.08 2.17 0.54
N PRO A 84 6.18 3.09 -0.43
CA PRO A 84 5.18 4.13 -0.64
C PRO A 84 3.89 3.57 -1.24
N HIS A 85 2.88 4.43 -1.39
CA HIS A 85 1.54 4.11 -1.92
C HIS A 85 1.55 3.32 -3.24
N PHE A 86 2.54 3.55 -4.11
CA PHE A 86 2.63 2.90 -5.43
C PHE A 86 3.48 1.61 -5.45
N GLY A 87 3.91 1.11 -4.29
CA GLY A 87 4.62 -0.16 -4.13
C GLY A 87 3.70 -1.34 -3.81
N ASN A 88 4.27 -2.54 -3.64
CA ASN A 88 3.47 -3.78 -3.59
C ASN A 88 2.61 -3.92 -2.32
N ARG A 89 1.32 -4.18 -2.55
CA ARG A 89 0.28 -4.64 -1.61
C ARG A 89 -0.32 -5.95 -2.09
#